data_AF-A0A934SX59-F1
#
_entry.id   AF-A0A934SX59-F1
#
_cell.length_a   1.000
_cell.length_b   1.000
_cell.length_c   1.000
_cell.angle_alpha   90.00
_cell.angle_beta   90.00
_cell.angle_gamma   90.00
#
_symmetry.space_group_name_H-M   'P 1'
#
loop_
_entity.id
_entity.type
_entity.pdbx_description
1 polymer ?
#
loop_
_entity_poly.entity_id
_entity_poly.type
_entity_poly.pdbx_seq_one_letter_code
_entity_poly.pdbx_strand_id
1 'polypeptide(L)'
;MPALFKCVEDLKQHQVVQHFSGRTGRAFDWEFIIEGETVRAAVDGPMAVNDADANPSLGLQGLGIVQVATYQVRKHLRSGALIEVLSSFPSPPMPISLVHQHGRSAAPKMRAFTRWITGLFDGDAELWR
;
A
#
# COMPACT_ATOMS: atom_id res chain seq x y z
N MET A 1 4.45 12.28 -21.27
CA MET A 1 5.67 11.48 -21.01
C MET A 1 5.40 10.09 -21.57
N PRO A 2 6.32 9.48 -22.35
CA PRO A 2 6.11 8.13 -22.87
C PRO A 2 5.91 7.16 -21.69
N ALA A 3 4.98 6.21 -21.83
CA ALA A 3 4.67 5.24 -20.78
C ALA A 3 5.94 4.44 -20.44
N LEU A 4 6.58 4.78 -19.32
CA LEU A 4 7.78 4.09 -18.81
C LEU A 4 7.51 2.62 -18.47
N PHE A 5 6.24 2.26 -18.29
CA PHE A 5 5.81 0.90 -17.96
C PHE A 5 4.73 0.45 -18.94
N LYS A 6 4.98 -0.68 -19.60
CA LYS A 6 4.07 -1.41 -20.47
C LYS A 6 3.43 -2.59 -19.74
N CYS A 7 4.16 -3.21 -18.82
CA CYS A 7 3.68 -4.32 -17.99
C CYS A 7 4.40 -4.36 -16.64
N VAL A 8 3.90 -5.20 -15.74
CA VAL A 8 4.48 -5.37 -14.39
C VAL A 8 5.92 -5.90 -14.46
N GLU A 9 6.27 -6.65 -15.50
CA GLU A 9 7.63 -7.18 -15.69
C GLU A 9 8.68 -6.08 -15.88
N ASP A 10 8.28 -4.89 -16.35
CA ASP A 10 9.20 -3.76 -16.51
C ASP A 10 9.82 -3.34 -15.18
N LEU A 11 9.16 -3.61 -14.03
CA LEU A 11 9.71 -3.36 -12.69
C LEU A 11 11.10 -3.96 -12.48
N LYS A 12 11.43 -5.07 -13.15
CA LYS A 12 12.76 -5.70 -13.08
C LYS A 12 13.90 -4.81 -13.58
N GLN A 13 13.58 -3.77 -14.35
CA GLN A 13 14.54 -2.81 -14.91
C GLN A 13 14.66 -1.54 -14.05
N HIS A 14 13.92 -1.44 -12.95
CA HIS A 14 13.85 -0.26 -12.12
C HIS A 14 14.30 -0.54 -10.68
N GLN A 15 14.77 0.51 -10.01
CA GLN A 15 15.05 0.45 -8.59
C GLN A 15 13.73 0.48 -7.84
N VAL A 16 13.51 -0.54 -6.99
CA VAL A 16 12.32 -0.68 -6.16
C VAL A 16 12.72 -0.71 -4.69
N VAL A 17 11.82 -0.28 -3.82
CA VAL A 17 11.95 -0.41 -2.38
C VAL A 17 11.08 -1.57 -1.92
N GLN A 18 11.70 -2.58 -1.34
CA GLN A 18 10.98 -3.71 -0.79
C GLN A 18 10.41 -3.37 0.58
N HIS A 19 9.22 -3.88 0.88
CA HIS A 19 8.76 -3.98 2.26
C HIS A 19 8.97 -5.42 2.74
N PHE A 20 9.58 -5.64 3.91
CA PHE A 20 9.83 -6.98 4.45
C PHE A 20 9.13 -7.22 5.78
N SER A 21 8.87 -8.50 6.06
CA SER A 21 8.30 -8.90 7.34
C SER A 21 9.36 -8.83 8.44
N GLY A 22 9.15 -7.98 9.44
CA GLY A 22 9.99 -7.96 10.64
C GLY A 22 10.04 -9.29 11.40
N ARG A 23 9.09 -10.21 11.16
CA ARG A 23 9.05 -11.54 11.78
C ARG A 23 9.86 -12.60 11.03
N THR A 24 9.83 -12.60 9.70
CA THR A 24 10.47 -13.65 8.88
C THR A 24 11.69 -13.18 8.11
N GLY A 25 11.93 -11.86 8.03
CA GLY A 25 12.97 -11.25 7.22
C GLY A 25 12.71 -11.31 5.71
N ARG A 26 11.60 -11.92 5.27
CA ARG A 26 11.27 -12.05 3.84
C ARG A 26 10.59 -10.78 3.33
N ALA A 27 11.01 -10.32 2.16
CA ALA A 27 10.29 -9.31 1.39
C ALA A 27 8.87 -9.82 1.07
N PHE A 28 7.91 -8.90 1.09
CA PHE A 28 6.58 -9.16 0.54
C PHE A 28 6.63 -9.04 -0.98
N ASP A 29 6.00 -9.99 -1.67
CA ASP A 29 5.75 -9.86 -3.10
C ASP A 29 4.86 -8.64 -3.35
N TRP A 30 5.08 -7.96 -4.46
CA TRP A 30 4.16 -6.92 -4.89
C TRP A 30 2.97 -7.56 -5.58
N GLU A 31 1.76 -7.09 -5.25
CA GLU A 31 0.52 -7.65 -5.79
C GLU A 31 -0.15 -6.67 -6.75
N PHE A 32 -0.63 -7.20 -7.87
CA PHE A 32 -1.27 -6.48 -8.96
C PHE A 32 -2.51 -7.25 -9.44
N ILE A 33 -3.55 -6.54 -9.87
CA ILE A 33 -4.70 -7.12 -10.55
C ILE A 33 -4.43 -7.07 -12.05
N ILE A 34 -4.34 -8.23 -12.69
CA ILE A 34 -4.16 -8.39 -14.14
C ILE A 34 -5.27 -9.31 -14.63
N GLU A 35 -6.09 -8.83 -15.57
CA GLU A 35 -7.22 -9.59 -16.13
C GLU A 35 -8.21 -10.12 -15.05
N GLY A 36 -8.32 -9.40 -13.93
CA GLY A 36 -9.20 -9.76 -12.80
C GLY A 36 -8.57 -10.69 -11.76
N GLU A 37 -7.36 -11.18 -12.01
CA GLU A 37 -6.63 -12.07 -11.12
C GLU A 37 -5.52 -11.34 -10.36
N THR A 38 -5.27 -11.76 -9.11
CA THR A 38 -4.13 -11.23 -8.34
C THR A 38 -2.84 -11.92 -8.77
N VAL A 39 -1.96 -11.17 -9.40
CA VAL A 39 -0.62 -11.60 -9.82
C VAL A 39 0.42 -11.05 -8.85
N ARG A 40 1.29 -11.94 -8.38
CA ARG A 40 2.45 -11.60 -7.55
C ARG A 40 3.68 -11.37 -8.41
N ALA A 41 4.27 -10.20 -8.26
CA ALA A 41 5.55 -9.86 -8.84
C ALA A 41 6.62 -9.91 -7.76
N ALA A 42 7.56 -10.85 -7.92
CA ALA A 42 8.81 -10.80 -7.19
C ALA A 42 9.59 -9.58 -7.68
N VAL A 43 9.83 -8.64 -6.76
CA VAL A 43 10.61 -7.43 -7.00
C VAL A 43 11.94 -7.55 -6.26
N ASP A 44 13.03 -7.17 -6.90
CA ASP A 44 14.36 -7.13 -6.29
C ASP A 44 14.92 -5.71 -6.32
N GLY A 45 15.46 -5.26 -5.20
CA GLY A 45 15.87 -3.88 -5.01
C GLY A 45 16.93 -3.74 -3.93
N PRO A 46 17.78 -2.69 -4.00
CA PRO A 46 18.91 -2.51 -3.09
C PRO A 46 18.48 -2.09 -1.68
N MET A 47 17.21 -1.78 -1.47
CA MET A 47 16.67 -1.32 -0.18
C MET A 47 15.44 -2.13 0.19
N ALA A 48 15.39 -2.50 1.47
CA ALA A 48 14.23 -3.12 2.09
C ALA A 48 13.94 -2.45 3.43
N VAL A 49 12.66 -2.15 3.69
CA VAL A 49 12.18 -1.54 4.94
C VAL A 49 11.05 -2.37 5.54
N ASN A 50 10.82 -2.27 6.84
CA ASN A 50 9.70 -2.93 7.52
C ASN A 50 8.82 -1.93 8.29
N ASP A 51 8.93 -0.65 7.93
CA ASP A 51 8.25 0.46 8.55
C ASP A 51 7.33 1.16 7.54
N ALA A 52 6.12 1.48 8.00
CA ALA A 52 5.04 2.00 7.17
C ALA A 52 5.31 3.43 6.67
N ASP A 53 6.10 4.23 7.40
CA ASP A 53 6.44 5.61 7.02
C ASP A 53 7.76 5.68 6.25
N ALA A 54 8.68 4.74 6.49
CA ALA A 54 9.94 4.67 5.76
C ALA A 54 9.74 4.40 4.27
N ASN A 55 8.83 3.49 3.90
CA ASN A 55 8.57 3.11 2.51
C ASN A 55 8.19 4.33 1.62
N PRO A 56 7.11 5.08 1.90
CA PRO A 56 6.77 6.27 1.12
C PRO A 56 7.85 7.37 1.18
N SER A 57 8.59 7.48 2.30
CA SER A 57 9.67 8.46 2.44
C SER A 57 10.86 8.20 1.51
N LEU A 58 11.17 6.94 1.21
CA LEU A 58 12.21 6.57 0.24
C LEU A 58 11.77 6.92 -1.20
N GLY A 59 10.51 6.68 -1.53
CA GLY A 59 9.93 7.09 -2.82
C GLY A 59 9.99 8.61 -3.01
N LEU A 60 9.66 9.39 -1.97
CA LEU A 60 9.74 10.85 -1.98
C LEU A 60 11.16 11.41 -2.15
N GLN A 61 12.16 10.65 -1.71
CA GLN A 61 13.58 10.99 -1.91
C GLN A 61 14.12 10.54 -3.26
N GLY A 62 13.28 9.94 -4.12
CA GLY A 62 13.68 9.47 -5.44
C GLY A 62 14.56 8.22 -5.41
N LEU A 63 14.52 7.45 -4.32
CA LEU A 63 15.40 6.29 -4.13
C LEU A 63 14.85 5.01 -4.78
N GLY A 64 13.61 5.04 -5.28
CA GLY A 64 13.03 3.93 -6.04
C GLY A 64 11.51 4.00 -6.12
N ILE A 65 10.93 3.02 -6.80
CA ILE A 65 9.49 2.80 -6.85
C ILE A 65 9.05 2.13 -5.56
N VAL A 66 7.90 2.54 -5.04
CA VAL A 66 7.32 2.04 -3.78
C VAL A 66 5.91 1.53 -4.04
N GLN A 67 5.53 0.41 -3.41
CA GLN A 67 4.14 -0.02 -3.31
C GLN A 67 3.67 0.28 -1.89
N VAL A 68 2.74 1.23 -1.77
CA VAL A 68 2.28 1.82 -0.49
C VAL A 68 0.78 2.02 -0.53
N ALA A 69 0.14 2.10 0.63
CA ALA A 69 -1.29 2.34 0.66
C ALA A 69 -1.61 3.78 0.23
N THR A 70 -2.59 3.97 -0.65
CA THR A 70 -2.96 5.26 -1.25
C THR A 70 -3.13 6.36 -0.20
N TYR A 71 -3.75 6.03 0.94
CA TYR A 71 -3.99 6.98 2.04
C TYR A 71 -2.73 7.62 2.61
N GLN A 72 -1.59 6.92 2.57
CA GLN A 72 -0.31 7.43 3.08
C GLN A 72 0.27 8.53 2.19
N VAL A 73 -0.03 8.48 0.88
CA VAL A 73 0.64 9.29 -0.15
C VAL A 73 -0.27 10.25 -0.90
N ARG A 74 -1.57 10.33 -0.57
CA ARG A 74 -2.54 11.19 -1.30
C ARG A 74 -2.07 12.62 -1.49
N LYS A 75 -1.53 13.24 -0.45
CA LYS A 75 -1.03 14.63 -0.50
C LYS A 75 0.13 14.78 -1.50
N HIS A 76 0.97 13.75 -1.62
CA HIS A 76 2.14 13.73 -2.49
C HIS A 76 1.77 13.41 -3.94
N LEU A 77 0.78 12.54 -4.15
CA LEU A 77 0.19 12.31 -5.48
C LEU A 77 -0.47 13.59 -6.01
N ARG A 78 -1.28 14.27 -5.16
CA ARG A 78 -1.92 15.54 -5.55
C ARG A 78 -0.93 16.66 -5.84
N SER A 79 0.19 16.74 -5.10
CA SER A 79 1.20 17.76 -5.33
C SER A 79 2.15 17.42 -6.49
N GLY A 80 2.09 16.20 -7.03
CA GLY A 80 3.05 15.69 -8.01
C GLY A 80 4.43 15.37 -7.43
N ALA A 81 4.59 15.36 -6.10
CA ALA A 81 5.82 14.92 -5.44
C ALA A 81 6.03 13.41 -5.58
N LEU A 82 4.93 12.66 -5.74
CA LEU A 82 4.93 11.29 -6.22
C LEU A 82 4.06 11.22 -7.47
N ILE A 83 4.41 10.30 -8.37
CA ILE A 83 3.66 10.01 -9.58
C ILE A 83 3.28 8.54 -9.53
N GLU A 84 1.99 8.26 -9.75
CA GLU A 84 1.52 6.88 -9.89
C GLU A 84 2.07 6.25 -11.16
N VAL A 85 2.61 5.04 -11.03
CA VAL A 85 3.09 4.21 -12.13
C VAL A 85 2.28 2.91 -12.15
N LEU A 86 2.27 2.22 -13.29
CA LEU A 86 1.48 0.99 -13.48
C LEU A 86 -0.02 1.18 -13.16
N SER A 87 -0.60 2.36 -13.38
CA SER A 87 -2.01 2.66 -13.06
C SER A 87 -3.02 1.75 -13.77
N SER A 88 -2.62 1.05 -14.84
CA SER A 88 -3.43 0.03 -15.52
C SER A 88 -3.49 -1.31 -14.78
N PHE A 89 -2.63 -1.50 -13.78
CA PHE A 89 -2.49 -2.71 -12.98
C PHE A 89 -2.59 -2.31 -11.50
N PRO A 90 -3.80 -2.08 -10.97
CA PRO A 90 -3.96 -1.66 -9.58
C PRO A 90 -3.59 -2.80 -8.62
N SER A 91 -3.22 -2.48 -7.38
CA SER A 91 -3.06 -3.49 -6.33
C SER A 91 -4.41 -3.99 -5.82
N PRO A 92 -4.49 -5.24 -5.30
CA PRO A 92 -5.70 -5.70 -4.64
C PRO A 92 -6.03 -4.82 -3.42
N PRO A 93 -7.32 -4.62 -3.10
CA PRO A 93 -7.71 -3.87 -1.90
C PRO A 93 -7.11 -4.50 -0.64
N MET A 94 -6.61 -3.65 0.26
CA MET A 94 -6.09 -4.08 1.56
C MET A 94 -7.14 -3.82 2.65
N PRO A 95 -7.84 -4.86 3.17
CA PRO A 95 -8.89 -4.65 4.14
C PRO A 95 -8.35 -4.13 5.47
N ILE A 96 -8.97 -3.07 5.98
CA ILE A 96 -8.69 -2.56 7.32
C ILE A 96 -9.67 -3.23 8.30
N SER A 97 -9.13 -3.93 9.30
CA SER A 97 -9.92 -4.71 10.25
C SER A 97 -9.75 -4.19 11.68
N LEU A 98 -10.85 -4.10 12.43
CA LEU A 98 -10.82 -3.87 13.87
C LEU A 98 -10.73 -5.20 14.62
N VAL A 99 -9.56 -5.52 15.17
CA VAL A 99 -9.34 -6.77 15.91
C VAL A 99 -9.39 -6.52 17.42
N HIS A 100 -10.19 -7.29 18.14
CA HIS A 100 -10.28 -7.24 19.60
C HIS A 100 -10.52 -8.64 20.19
N GLN A 101 -10.24 -8.80 21.48
CA GLN A 101 -10.55 -10.06 22.19
C GLN A 101 -12.06 -10.34 22.17
N HIS A 102 -12.41 -11.62 22.02
CA HIS A 102 -13.79 -12.08 22.08
C HIS A 102 -14.42 -11.71 23.44
N GLY A 103 -15.67 -11.23 23.45
CA GLY A 103 -16.37 -10.77 24.66
C GLY A 103 -16.10 -9.30 25.06
N ARG A 104 -14.98 -8.68 24.65
CA ARG A 104 -14.73 -7.24 24.88
C ARG A 104 -15.53 -6.31 23.95
N SER A 105 -16.04 -6.83 22.84
CA SER A 105 -16.92 -6.11 21.90
C SER A 105 -18.21 -5.60 22.55
N ALA A 106 -18.65 -6.20 23.66
CA ALA A 106 -19.83 -5.77 24.42
C ALA A 106 -19.54 -4.61 25.40
N ALA A 107 -18.29 -4.16 25.54
CA ALA A 107 -18.00 -3.00 26.37
C ALA A 107 -18.54 -1.72 25.72
N PRO A 108 -19.27 -0.84 26.45
CA PRO A 108 -19.82 0.40 25.88
C PRO A 108 -18.76 1.30 25.20
N LYS A 109 -17.55 1.38 25.77
CA LYS A 109 -16.43 2.14 25.19
C LYS A 109 -15.97 1.55 23.85
N MET A 110 -15.89 0.22 23.74
CA MET A 110 -15.52 -0.45 22.49
C MET A 110 -16.56 -0.17 21.41
N ARG A 111 -17.87 -0.34 21.71
CA ARG A 111 -18.93 -0.02 20.75
C ARG A 111 -18.92 1.44 20.30
N ALA A 112 -18.69 2.38 21.22
CA ALA A 112 -18.62 3.79 20.89
C ALA A 112 -17.44 4.07 19.95
N PHE A 113 -16.27 3.50 20.23
CA PHE A 113 -15.10 3.61 19.36
C PHE A 113 -15.34 2.96 18.00
N THR A 114 -15.86 1.73 17.95
CA THR A 114 -16.18 1.03 16.70
C THR A 114 -17.09 1.88 15.82
N ARG A 115 -18.19 2.40 16.38
CA ARG A 115 -19.12 3.24 15.61
C ARG A 115 -18.47 4.53 15.12
N TRP A 116 -17.64 5.17 15.94
CA TRP A 116 -16.94 6.39 15.56
C TRP A 116 -15.93 6.11 14.43
N ILE A 117 -15.09 5.09 14.59
CA ILE A 117 -14.04 4.79 13.63
C ILE A 117 -14.64 4.31 12.30
N THR A 118 -15.65 3.43 12.32
CA THR A 118 -16.31 3.00 11.07
C THR A 118 -16.95 4.19 10.35
N GLY A 119 -17.58 5.12 11.08
CA GLY A 119 -18.14 6.34 10.49
C GLY A 119 -17.08 7.24 9.83
N LEU A 120 -15.85 7.27 10.34
CA LEU A 120 -14.73 7.97 9.69
C LEU A 120 -14.29 7.26 8.40
N PHE A 121 -14.19 5.93 8.42
CA PHE A 121 -13.80 5.14 7.24
C PHE A 121 -14.87 5.17 6.13
N ASP A 122 -16.15 5.10 6.49
CA ASP A 122 -17.27 5.19 5.55
C ASP A 122 -17.36 6.58 4.88
N GLY A 123 -16.90 7.62 5.59
CA GLY A 123 -16.91 9.00 5.11
C GLY A 123 -15.76 9.36 4.16
N ASP A 124 -14.74 8.50 4.01
CA ASP A 124 -13.57 8.76 3.17
C ASP A 124 -13.55 7.84 1.94
N ALA A 125 -14.18 8.30 0.86
CA ALA A 125 -14.27 7.59 -0.40
C ALA A 125 -12.89 7.34 -1.06
N GLU A 126 -11.85 8.07 -0.68
CA GLU A 126 -10.49 7.88 -1.20
C GLU A 126 -9.72 6.79 -0.42
N LEU A 127 -10.26 6.22 0.67
CA LEU A 127 -9.63 5.09 1.38
C LEU A 127 -9.71 3.79 0.60
N TRP A 128 -10.72 3.69 -0.27
CA TRP A 128 -11.05 2.47 -1.01
C TRP A 128 -10.73 2.56 -2.51
N ARG A 129 -9.97 3.59 -2.92
CA ARG A 129 -9.34 3.68 -4.23
C ARG A 129 -7.96 3.06 -4.21
#